data_AF-A0A1E4LJG6-F1
#
_entry.id   AF-A0A1E4LJG6-F1
#
_cell.length_a   1.000
_cell.length_b   1.000
_cell.length_c   1.000
_cell.angle_alpha   90.00
_cell.angle_beta   90.00
_cell.angle_gamma   90.00
#
_symmetry.space_group_name_H-M   'P 1'
#
loop_
_entity.id
_entity.type
_entity.pdbx_description
1 polymer ?
#
loop_
_entity_poly.entity_id
_entity_poly.type
_entity_poly.pdbx_seq_one_letter_code
_entity_poly.pdbx_strand_id
1 'polypeptide(L)'
;MFGLFKSKSKPEPLTHAPDLGEGRRVYAIGDIHGRLDLLLELIDLIAADDHSRGPTGSTQLVFLGDYVDRGQDSKGVIDYVLQLRDWWPNILCLRGNHEEVFAMAVEGDESALRFLTRTVSRATLAGYLRLARVGLVTPLRDGMNLVAKEYVAAQDPENPGALVLSRFAGAAQELSDAILINPYDPDEIAEALHLALTMGAAERIRGWQRMNAAVLGNTAADWARRFLGDLER
;
A
#
# COMPACT_ATOMS: atom_id res chain seq x y z
N MET A 1 -0.87 -5.90 -36.63
CA MET A 1 -1.18 -7.25 -36.12
C MET A 1 -0.31 -7.39 -34.88
N PHE A 2 -0.80 -7.23 -33.68
CA PHE A 2 -1.39 -8.26 -32.82
C PHE A 2 -1.55 -7.49 -31.49
N GLY A 3 -2.75 -7.29 -30.94
CA GLY A 3 -3.58 -8.37 -30.44
C GLY A 3 -2.94 -8.93 -29.17
N LEU A 4 -3.75 -9.03 -28.12
CA LEU A 4 -3.47 -9.60 -26.81
C LEU A 4 -2.98 -8.57 -25.76
N PHE A 5 -3.92 -8.08 -24.96
CA PHE A 5 -4.16 -8.76 -23.68
C PHE A 5 -5.65 -9.00 -23.50
N LYS A 6 -6.01 -10.28 -23.65
CA LYS A 6 -7.29 -10.82 -23.21
C LYS A 6 -7.41 -10.56 -21.70
N SER A 7 -8.49 -9.91 -21.31
CA SER A 7 -9.00 -9.93 -19.93
C SER A 7 -8.84 -11.35 -19.37
N LYS A 8 -8.01 -11.53 -18.34
CA LYS A 8 -8.06 -12.76 -17.55
C LYS A 8 -9.46 -12.80 -16.96
N SER A 9 -10.26 -13.80 -17.34
CA SER A 9 -11.60 -14.00 -16.81
C SER A 9 -11.55 -14.00 -15.29
N LYS A 10 -12.48 -13.29 -14.64
CA LYS A 10 -12.73 -13.46 -13.20
C LYS A 10 -12.83 -14.97 -12.92
N PRO A 11 -12.19 -15.49 -11.86
CA PRO A 11 -12.41 -16.88 -11.47
C PRO A 11 -13.90 -17.09 -11.32
N GLU A 12 -14.42 -18.14 -11.97
CA GLU A 12 -15.83 -18.49 -11.84
C GLU A 12 -16.15 -18.70 -10.35
N PRO A 13 -17.30 -18.18 -9.86
CA PRO A 13 -17.72 -18.46 -8.50
C PRO A 13 -17.77 -19.97 -8.31
N LEU A 14 -17.23 -20.44 -7.19
CA LEU A 14 -17.20 -21.88 -6.88
C LEU A 14 -18.61 -22.46 -7.07
N THR A 15 -18.75 -23.36 -8.03
CA THR A 15 -20.03 -23.96 -8.44
C THR A 15 -20.62 -24.88 -7.37
N HIS A 16 -19.78 -25.28 -6.41
CA HIS A 16 -20.16 -26.01 -5.22
C HIS A 16 -19.51 -25.33 -4.02
N ALA A 17 -20.28 -25.17 -2.94
CA ALA A 17 -19.69 -24.87 -1.65
C ALA A 17 -18.66 -25.96 -1.35
N PRO A 18 -17.46 -25.61 -0.85
CA PRO A 18 -16.45 -26.60 -0.52
C PRO A 18 -17.05 -27.64 0.45
N ASP A 19 -17.03 -28.90 0.03
CA ASP A 19 -17.47 -30.02 0.86
C ASP A 19 -16.38 -30.30 1.90
N LEU A 20 -16.67 -29.91 3.15
CA LEU A 20 -15.77 -30.10 4.29
C LEU A 20 -15.89 -31.53 4.88
N GLY A 21 -16.80 -32.35 4.36
CA GLY A 21 -17.23 -33.62 4.94
C GLY A 21 -18.34 -33.44 5.98
N GLU A 22 -19.10 -34.49 6.24
CA GLU A 22 -20.23 -34.45 7.19
C GLU A 22 -19.78 -34.02 8.60
N GLY A 23 -20.57 -33.11 9.19
CA GLY A 23 -20.39 -32.68 10.57
C GLY A 23 -19.16 -31.80 10.82
N ARG A 24 -18.54 -31.21 9.79
CA ARG A 24 -17.45 -30.25 9.93
C ARG A 24 -17.88 -28.84 9.60
N ARG A 25 -17.40 -27.88 10.38
CA ARG A 25 -17.68 -26.46 10.21
C ARG A 25 -16.38 -25.67 10.32
N VAL A 26 -16.20 -24.66 9.48
CA VAL A 26 -15.01 -23.81 9.46
C VAL A 26 -15.43 -22.35 9.36
N TYR A 27 -14.93 -21.50 10.25
CA TYR A 27 -14.98 -20.04 10.10
C TYR A 27 -13.57 -19.53 9.79
N ALA A 28 -13.43 -18.78 8.70
CA ALA A 28 -12.17 -18.16 8.31
C ALA A 28 -12.20 -16.65 8.62
N ILE A 29 -11.18 -16.14 9.31
CA ILE A 29 -11.12 -14.77 9.84
C ILE A 29 -9.79 -14.15 9.41
N GLY A 30 -9.79 -13.01 8.71
CA GLY A 30 -8.58 -12.30 8.29
C GLY A 30 -8.75 -10.79 8.42
N ASP A 31 -7.73 -10.02 8.06
CA ASP A 31 -7.75 -8.55 7.99
C ASP A 31 -8.20 -7.86 9.30
N ILE A 32 -7.65 -8.29 10.42
CA ILE A 32 -8.02 -7.73 11.73
C ILE A 32 -7.35 -6.38 11.95
N HIS A 33 -6.13 -6.17 11.44
CA HIS A 33 -5.41 -4.89 11.41
C HIS A 33 -5.51 -4.11 12.74
N GLY A 34 -5.29 -4.78 13.86
CA GLY A 34 -5.32 -4.17 15.20
C GLY A 34 -6.69 -3.67 15.70
N ARG A 35 -7.81 -4.15 15.14
CA ARG A 35 -9.18 -3.81 15.59
C ARG A 35 -9.73 -4.86 16.55
N LEU A 36 -9.23 -4.86 17.79
CA LEU A 36 -9.70 -5.78 18.84
C LEU A 36 -11.21 -5.65 19.09
N ASP A 37 -11.73 -4.42 19.06
CA ASP A 37 -13.15 -4.13 19.25
C ASP A 37 -14.04 -4.92 18.28
N LEU A 38 -13.70 -4.92 17.00
CA LEU A 38 -14.44 -5.66 15.97
C LEU A 38 -14.21 -7.17 16.06
N LEU A 39 -13.01 -7.59 16.46
CA LEU A 39 -12.70 -9.01 16.64
C LEU A 39 -13.54 -9.63 17.77
N LEU A 40 -13.72 -8.92 18.88
CA LEU A 40 -14.57 -9.38 19.99
C LEU A 40 -16.01 -9.58 19.53
N GLU A 41 -16.58 -8.58 18.85
CA GLU A 41 -17.95 -8.66 18.30
C GLU A 41 -18.10 -9.83 17.31
N LEU A 42 -17.11 -10.04 16.44
CA LEU A 42 -17.14 -11.13 15.46
C LEU A 42 -17.13 -12.50 16.13
N ILE A 43 -16.31 -12.69 17.17
CA ILE A 43 -16.23 -13.98 17.87
C ILE A 43 -17.54 -14.28 18.60
N ASP A 44 -18.19 -13.29 19.21
CA ASP A 44 -19.52 -13.47 19.84
C ASP A 44 -20.56 -13.94 18.82
N LEU A 45 -20.57 -13.34 17.62
CA LEU A 45 -21.46 -13.75 16.53
C LEU A 45 -21.19 -15.18 16.07
N ILE A 46 -19.92 -15.56 15.94
CA ILE A 46 -19.52 -16.91 15.55
C ILE A 46 -19.94 -17.93 16.62
N ALA A 47 -19.75 -17.63 17.90
CA ALA A 47 -20.15 -18.51 19.00
C ALA A 47 -21.67 -18.70 19.05
N ALA A 48 -22.44 -17.63 18.84
CA ALA A 48 -23.90 -17.69 18.78
C ALA A 48 -24.39 -18.52 17.58
N ASP A 49 -23.81 -18.30 16.39
CA ASP A 49 -24.11 -19.07 15.19
C ASP A 49 -23.76 -20.55 15.39
N ASP A 50 -22.58 -20.83 15.94
CA ASP A 50 -22.11 -22.19 16.20
C ASP A 50 -23.06 -22.95 17.13
N HIS A 51 -23.45 -22.32 18.23
CA HIS A 51 -24.42 -22.84 19.20
C HIS A 51 -25.78 -23.10 18.57
N SER A 52 -26.31 -22.14 17.79
CA SER A 52 -27.65 -22.24 17.19
C SER A 52 -27.80 -23.39 16.21
N ARG A 53 -26.71 -23.77 15.54
CA ARG A 53 -26.68 -24.83 14.52
C ARG A 53 -26.47 -26.23 15.12
N GLY A 54 -26.34 -26.34 16.45
CA GLY A 54 -26.15 -27.60 17.16
C GLY A 54 -24.75 -28.21 16.97
N PRO A 55 -24.45 -29.29 17.72
CA PRO A 55 -23.11 -29.88 17.77
C PRO A 55 -22.74 -30.50 16.43
N THR A 56 -21.81 -29.85 15.72
CA THR A 56 -21.01 -30.49 14.67
C THR A 56 -19.89 -31.32 15.29
N GLY A 57 -19.51 -32.43 14.65
CA GLY A 57 -18.42 -33.29 15.12
C GLY A 57 -17.08 -32.55 15.24
N SER A 58 -16.89 -31.44 14.53
CA SER A 58 -15.86 -30.44 14.82
C SER A 58 -16.17 -29.07 14.19
N THR A 59 -16.03 -27.99 14.97
CA THR A 59 -15.99 -26.62 14.44
C THR A 59 -14.57 -26.08 14.55
N GLN A 60 -14.04 -25.55 13.45
CA GLN A 60 -12.70 -24.97 13.36
C GLN A 60 -12.77 -23.46 13.14
N LEU A 61 -11.94 -22.69 13.86
CA LEU A 61 -11.61 -21.32 13.46
C LEU A 61 -10.28 -21.33 12.72
N VAL A 62 -10.21 -20.64 11.59
CA VAL A 62 -8.99 -20.44 10.83
C VAL A 62 -8.73 -18.95 10.74
N PHE A 63 -7.69 -18.48 11.42
CA PHE A 63 -7.22 -17.11 11.25
C PHE A 63 -6.23 -17.05 10.09
N LEU A 64 -6.48 -16.17 9.12
CA LEU A 64 -5.78 -16.13 7.84
C LEU A 64 -4.53 -15.24 7.85
N GLY A 65 -4.36 -14.36 8.84
CA GLY A 65 -3.25 -13.41 8.93
C GLY A 65 -3.70 -11.97 9.15
N ASP A 66 -2.75 -11.02 9.16
CA ASP A 66 -2.96 -9.59 9.32
C ASP A 66 -3.70 -9.22 10.61
N TYR A 67 -3.21 -9.78 11.71
CA TYR A 67 -3.68 -9.51 13.06
C TYR A 67 -3.36 -8.07 13.48
N VAL A 68 -2.25 -7.53 12.98
CA VAL A 68 -1.67 -6.25 13.40
C VAL A 68 -1.41 -5.35 12.20
N ASP A 69 -1.80 -4.07 12.29
CA ASP A 69 -1.35 -2.93 11.47
C ASP A 69 -2.32 -1.75 11.68
N ARG A 70 -1.84 -0.53 11.98
CA ARG A 70 -2.59 0.75 12.08
C ARG A 70 -3.85 0.84 12.97
N GLY A 71 -4.43 -0.27 13.46
CA GLY A 71 -5.59 -0.27 14.33
C GLY A 71 -5.31 0.19 15.75
N GLN A 72 -6.40 0.38 16.51
CA GLN A 72 -6.35 0.98 17.83
C GLN A 72 -5.70 0.09 18.91
N ASP A 73 -5.67 -1.24 18.72
CA ASP A 73 -5.16 -2.18 19.71
C ASP A 73 -4.60 -3.49 19.11
N SER A 74 -3.46 -3.39 18.42
CA SER A 74 -2.73 -4.54 17.86
C SER A 74 -2.27 -5.55 18.91
N LYS A 75 -1.87 -5.09 20.10
CA LYS A 75 -1.42 -6.00 21.17
C LYS A 75 -2.61 -6.80 21.71
N GLY A 76 -3.72 -6.13 21.96
CA GLY A 76 -4.94 -6.76 22.45
C GLY A 76 -5.49 -7.81 21.48
N VAL A 77 -5.38 -7.60 20.16
CA VAL A 77 -5.71 -8.63 19.16
C VAL A 77 -4.86 -9.91 19.37
N ILE A 78 -3.54 -9.77 19.51
CA ILE A 78 -2.65 -10.92 19.69
C ILE A 78 -2.95 -11.63 21.02
N ASP A 79 -3.07 -10.88 22.12
CA ASP A 79 -3.39 -11.44 23.44
C ASP A 79 -4.71 -12.21 23.39
N TYR A 80 -5.74 -11.65 22.75
CA TYR A 80 -7.05 -12.25 22.66
C TYR A 80 -7.06 -13.51 21.79
N VAL A 81 -6.42 -13.51 20.61
CA VAL A 81 -6.32 -14.70 19.75
C VAL A 81 -5.58 -15.84 20.44
N LEU A 82 -4.57 -15.53 21.27
CA LEU A 82 -3.88 -16.52 22.08
C LEU A 82 -4.78 -17.11 23.18
N GLN A 83 -5.52 -16.26 23.91
CA GLN A 83 -6.46 -16.68 24.96
C GLN A 83 -7.70 -17.41 24.43
N LEU A 84 -8.13 -17.11 23.20
CA LEU A 84 -9.26 -17.75 22.55
C LEU A 84 -9.11 -19.29 22.50
N ARG A 85 -7.87 -19.78 22.45
CA ARG A 85 -7.55 -21.21 22.46
C ARG A 85 -7.95 -21.93 23.75
N ASP A 86 -8.09 -21.19 24.86
CA ASP A 86 -8.46 -21.78 26.16
C ASP A 86 -9.90 -22.29 26.16
N TRP A 87 -10.75 -21.73 25.30
CA TRP A 87 -12.18 -22.05 25.25
C TRP A 87 -12.69 -22.41 23.85
N TRP A 88 -11.89 -22.23 22.80
CA TRP A 88 -12.12 -22.79 21.47
C TRP A 88 -10.96 -23.73 21.07
N PRO A 89 -11.13 -25.06 21.16
CA PRO A 89 -10.00 -25.99 21.10
C PRO A 89 -9.46 -26.25 19.68
N ASN A 90 -10.22 -25.92 18.64
CA ASN A 90 -9.84 -26.18 17.24
C ASN A 90 -9.62 -24.86 16.49
N ILE A 91 -8.47 -24.23 16.72
CA ILE A 91 -8.05 -23.00 16.05
C ILE A 91 -6.77 -23.25 15.24
N LEU A 92 -6.77 -22.83 13.98
CA LEU A 92 -5.59 -22.75 13.14
C LEU A 92 -5.24 -21.27 12.90
N CYS A 93 -4.07 -20.83 13.34
CA CYS A 93 -3.58 -19.48 13.04
C CYS A 93 -2.53 -19.58 11.93
N LEU A 94 -2.86 -19.03 10.76
CA LEU A 94 -1.92 -18.83 9.67
C LEU A 94 -1.15 -17.52 9.90
N ARG A 95 0.06 -17.45 9.33
CA ARG A 95 0.93 -16.27 9.39
C ARG A 95 0.69 -15.41 8.13
N GLY A 96 0.34 -14.13 8.30
CA GLY A 96 0.24 -13.15 7.22
C GLY A 96 1.57 -12.44 6.95
N ASN A 97 1.59 -11.55 5.95
CA ASN A 97 2.80 -10.83 5.52
C ASN A 97 3.21 -9.74 6.52
N HIS A 98 2.26 -9.08 7.19
CA HIS A 98 2.59 -8.18 8.31
C HIS A 98 3.20 -8.97 9.47
N GLU A 99 2.66 -10.13 9.83
CA GLU A 99 3.24 -10.97 10.89
C GLU A 99 4.61 -11.52 10.52
N GLU A 100 4.84 -11.84 9.24
CA GLU A 100 6.16 -12.21 8.74
C GLU A 100 7.13 -11.03 8.81
N VAL A 101 6.72 -9.81 8.40
CA VAL A 101 7.54 -8.59 8.52
C VAL A 101 7.81 -8.21 9.98
N PHE A 102 6.81 -8.32 10.87
CA PHE A 102 6.96 -8.06 12.30
C PHE A 102 7.78 -9.15 12.99
N ALA A 103 7.63 -10.43 12.61
CA ALA A 103 8.47 -11.51 13.11
C ALA A 103 9.91 -11.35 12.66
N MET A 104 10.13 -11.09 11.37
CA MET A 104 11.45 -10.74 10.82
C MET A 104 12.03 -9.51 11.53
N ALA A 105 11.23 -8.47 11.80
CA ALA A 105 11.66 -7.30 12.57
C ALA A 105 12.02 -7.62 14.03
N VAL A 106 11.25 -8.48 14.70
CA VAL A 106 11.50 -8.94 16.09
C VAL A 106 12.75 -9.83 16.18
N GLU A 107 13.00 -10.64 15.16
CA GLU A 107 14.20 -11.48 15.01
C GLU A 107 15.43 -10.70 14.50
N GLY A 108 15.25 -9.43 14.16
CA GLY A 108 16.31 -8.55 13.65
C GLY A 108 16.68 -8.76 12.18
N ASP A 109 15.85 -9.46 11.38
CA ASP A 109 15.99 -9.55 9.93
C ASP A 109 15.52 -8.26 9.25
N GLU A 110 16.51 -7.45 8.93
CA GLU A 110 16.33 -6.18 8.28
C GLU A 110 15.76 -6.29 6.81
N SER A 111 15.54 -7.46 6.20
CA SER A 111 14.98 -7.62 4.82
C SER A 111 13.45 -7.55 4.76
N ALA A 112 12.82 -7.66 5.93
CA ALA A 112 11.47 -7.18 6.21
C ALA A 112 11.28 -5.74 5.76
N LEU A 113 12.40 -5.02 5.72
CA LEU A 113 12.55 -3.68 5.24
C LEU A 113 12.96 -3.62 3.75
N ARG A 114 12.39 -4.45 2.84
CA ARG A 114 12.41 -4.29 1.35
C ARG A 114 11.07 -4.65 0.65
N PHE A 115 9.89 -4.06 0.84
CA PHE A 115 9.40 -2.99 1.72
C PHE A 115 10.49 -2.07 2.22
N LEU A 116 11.15 -1.25 1.37
CA LEU A 116 12.40 -0.56 1.76
C LEU A 116 12.25 0.29 3.04
N THR A 117 12.51 -0.28 4.21
CA THR A 117 12.59 0.44 5.49
C THR A 117 14.03 0.45 6.02
N ARG A 118 15.00 -0.09 5.25
CA ARG A 118 16.41 0.28 5.37
C ARG A 118 16.65 1.50 4.50
N THR A 119 17.26 2.53 5.05
CA THR A 119 17.74 3.69 4.27
C THR A 119 18.69 3.22 3.17
N VAL A 120 18.31 3.47 1.92
CA VAL A 120 19.19 3.31 0.76
C VAL A 120 20.05 4.55 0.60
N SER A 121 21.29 4.39 0.12
CA SER A 121 22.14 5.56 -0.16
C SER A 121 21.44 6.46 -1.17
N ARG A 122 21.64 7.79 -1.07
CA ARG A 122 21.06 8.74 -2.04
C ARG A 122 21.46 8.41 -3.49
N ALA A 123 22.68 7.92 -3.71
CA ALA A 123 23.15 7.49 -5.03
C ALA A 123 22.39 6.25 -5.52
N THR A 124 22.15 5.28 -4.64
CA THR A 124 21.36 4.08 -4.96
C THR A 124 19.90 4.43 -5.22
N LEU A 125 19.30 5.29 -4.39
CA LEU A 125 17.94 5.78 -4.57
C LEU A 125 17.80 6.55 -5.88
N ALA A 126 18.71 7.48 -6.16
CA ALA A 126 18.75 8.19 -7.44
C ALA A 126 18.89 7.23 -8.63
N GLY A 127 19.66 6.15 -8.49
CA GLY A 127 19.72 5.06 -9.47
C GLY A 127 18.36 4.39 -9.69
N TYR A 128 17.64 4.05 -8.62
CA TYR A 128 16.29 3.50 -8.72
C TYR A 128 15.30 4.48 -9.34
N LEU A 129 15.32 5.74 -8.93
CA LEU A 129 14.47 6.79 -9.49
C LEU A 129 14.76 6.97 -10.99
N ARG A 130 16.04 7.01 -11.39
CA ARG A 130 16.47 7.12 -12.79
C ARG A 130 16.04 5.94 -13.65
N LEU A 131 16.01 4.72 -13.08
CA LEU A 131 15.55 3.51 -13.78
C LEU A 131 14.02 3.39 -13.82
N ALA A 132 13.32 3.99 -12.85
CA ALA A 132 11.88 3.86 -12.70
C ALA A 132 11.12 4.59 -13.80
N ARG A 133 10.24 3.86 -14.50
CA ARG A 133 9.38 4.40 -15.57
C ARG A 133 8.20 5.22 -15.06
N VAL A 134 7.81 4.99 -13.81
CA VAL A 134 6.74 5.74 -13.15
C VAL A 134 7.16 6.06 -11.73
N GLY A 135 6.97 7.30 -11.31
CA GLY A 135 6.97 7.70 -9.90
C GLY A 135 5.53 7.83 -9.44
N LEU A 136 5.11 7.00 -8.48
CA LEU A 136 3.77 7.07 -7.89
C LEU A 136 3.88 7.68 -6.48
N VAL A 137 3.28 8.85 -6.31
CA VAL A 137 3.35 9.62 -5.06
C VAL A 137 1.93 9.97 -4.62
N THR A 138 1.37 9.22 -3.68
CA THR A 138 -0.07 9.26 -3.32
C THR A 138 -0.37 9.74 -1.89
N PRO A 139 0.31 10.77 -1.33
CA PRO A 139 0.01 11.22 0.02
C PRO A 139 -1.44 11.73 0.12
N LEU A 140 -2.12 11.39 1.22
CA LEU A 140 -3.46 11.88 1.52
C LEU A 140 -3.46 13.39 1.84
N ARG A 141 -2.37 13.90 2.42
CA ARG A 141 -2.13 15.32 2.68
C ARG A 141 -0.64 15.55 2.89
N ASP A 142 -0.04 16.47 2.13
CA ASP A 142 1.40 16.77 2.23
C ASP A 142 1.67 18.24 1.87
N GLY A 143 2.37 18.96 2.74
CA GLY A 143 2.71 20.36 2.52
C GLY A 143 3.69 20.57 1.35
N MET A 144 4.58 19.61 1.10
CA MET A 144 5.49 19.60 -0.04
C MET A 144 6.11 18.21 -0.21
N ASN A 145 6.09 17.68 -1.44
CA ASN A 145 6.66 16.37 -1.71
C ASN A 145 8.01 16.45 -2.43
N LEU A 146 9.10 16.30 -1.67
CA LEU A 146 10.45 16.36 -2.23
C LEU A 146 10.80 15.10 -3.04
N VAL A 147 10.23 13.94 -2.69
CA VAL A 147 10.43 12.69 -3.45
C VAL A 147 9.93 12.83 -4.88
N ALA A 148 8.79 13.52 -5.08
CA ALA A 148 8.29 13.85 -6.42
C ALA A 148 9.28 14.73 -7.22
N LYS A 149 9.89 15.73 -6.57
CA LYS A 149 10.91 16.59 -7.21
C LYS A 149 12.21 15.82 -7.52
N GLU A 150 12.66 14.97 -6.60
CA GLU A 150 13.82 14.10 -6.77
C GLU A 150 13.61 13.07 -7.90
N TYR A 151 12.40 12.50 -8.02
CA TYR A 151 12.05 11.61 -9.12
C TYR A 151 12.24 12.29 -10.48
N VAL A 152 11.69 13.50 -10.63
CA VAL A 152 11.82 14.32 -11.85
C VAL A 152 13.29 14.65 -12.13
N ALA A 153 14.04 15.11 -11.13
CA ALA A 153 15.44 15.49 -11.29
C ALA A 153 16.37 14.32 -11.66
N ALA A 154 16.04 13.09 -11.24
CA ALA A 154 16.85 11.91 -11.51
C ALA A 154 16.65 11.32 -12.93
N GLN A 155 15.59 11.71 -13.64
CA GLN A 155 15.24 11.10 -14.93
C GLN A 155 16.28 11.32 -16.03
N ASP A 156 16.28 10.42 -17.00
CA ASP A 156 17.07 10.54 -18.22
C ASP A 156 16.40 11.51 -19.20
N PRO A 157 17.05 12.63 -19.62
CA PRO A 157 16.44 13.60 -20.52
C PRO A 157 15.96 13.03 -21.87
N GLU A 158 16.64 11.98 -22.34
CA GLU A 158 16.33 11.33 -23.62
C GLU A 158 15.20 10.31 -23.51
N ASN A 159 14.91 9.82 -22.29
CA ASN A 159 13.88 8.81 -22.06
C ASN A 159 13.33 8.84 -20.63
N PRO A 160 12.72 9.96 -20.20
CA PRO A 160 12.22 10.10 -18.84
C PRO A 160 10.98 9.24 -18.62
N GLY A 161 10.76 8.84 -17.37
CA GLY A 161 9.50 8.29 -16.89
C GLY A 161 8.43 9.37 -16.66
N ALA A 162 7.26 8.93 -16.21
CA ALA A 162 6.13 9.80 -15.90
C ALA A 162 5.89 9.89 -14.38
N LEU A 163 5.42 11.04 -13.91
CA LEU A 163 5.10 11.25 -12.50
C LEU A 163 3.58 11.21 -12.32
N VAL A 164 3.10 10.33 -11.45
CA VAL A 164 1.73 10.29 -10.93
C VAL A 164 1.74 10.85 -9.53
N LEU A 165 0.96 11.91 -9.28
CA LEU A 165 1.06 12.70 -8.06
C LEU A 165 -0.31 13.00 -7.46
N SER A 166 -0.43 12.81 -6.15
CA SER A 166 -1.61 13.26 -5.41
C SER A 166 -1.82 14.76 -5.58
N ARG A 167 -3.05 15.15 -5.93
CA ARG A 167 -3.48 16.55 -5.96
C ARG A 167 -3.38 17.25 -4.59
N PHE A 168 -3.26 16.48 -3.50
CA PHE A 168 -3.11 17.00 -2.13
C PHE A 168 -1.65 17.15 -1.69
N ALA A 169 -0.69 16.89 -2.57
CA ALA A 169 0.71 17.20 -2.33
C ALA A 169 1.02 18.64 -2.77
N GLY A 170 1.70 19.43 -1.93
CA GLY A 170 2.09 20.80 -2.29
C GLY A 170 2.94 20.89 -3.57
N ALA A 171 3.70 19.83 -3.89
CA ALA A 171 4.47 19.75 -5.14
C ALA A 171 3.59 19.80 -6.40
N ALA A 172 2.30 19.44 -6.32
CA ALA A 172 1.37 19.47 -7.44
C ALA A 172 1.15 20.89 -8.01
N GLN A 173 1.43 21.93 -7.21
CA GLN A 173 1.35 23.32 -7.67
C GLN A 173 2.52 23.70 -8.60
N GLU A 174 3.68 23.04 -8.45
CA GLU A 174 4.89 23.33 -9.22
C GLU A 174 5.10 22.32 -10.36
N LEU A 175 4.71 21.05 -10.15
CA LEU A 175 4.90 19.95 -11.09
C LEU A 175 3.67 19.79 -12.00
N SER A 176 3.39 20.82 -12.80
CA SER A 176 2.14 20.99 -13.55
C SER A 176 1.82 19.90 -14.58
N ASP A 177 2.83 19.14 -15.03
CA ASP A 177 2.67 18.06 -16.01
C ASP A 177 2.68 16.66 -15.36
N ALA A 178 2.64 16.60 -14.03
CA ALA A 178 2.34 15.35 -13.34
C ALA A 178 0.90 14.93 -13.64
N ILE A 179 0.68 13.61 -13.75
CA ILE A 179 -0.67 13.06 -13.83
C ILE A 179 -1.25 13.13 -12.42
N LEU A 180 -2.15 14.08 -12.20
CA LEU A 180 -2.74 14.30 -10.89
C LEU A 180 -3.81 13.25 -10.59
N ILE A 181 -3.81 12.76 -9.36
CA ILE A 181 -4.78 11.78 -8.85
C ILE A 181 -5.46 12.28 -7.58
N ASN A 182 -6.67 11.81 -7.29
CA ASN A 182 -7.22 11.75 -5.94
C ASN A 182 -6.72 10.46 -5.26
N PRO A 183 -5.94 10.52 -4.18
CA PRO A 183 -5.42 9.32 -3.53
C PRO A 183 -6.49 8.50 -2.80
N TYR A 184 -7.69 9.05 -2.63
CA TYR A 184 -8.85 8.31 -2.12
C TYR A 184 -9.61 7.54 -3.21
N ASP A 185 -9.25 7.75 -4.47
CA ASP A 185 -9.88 7.11 -5.62
C ASP A 185 -8.91 6.09 -6.24
N PRO A 186 -9.04 4.79 -5.91
CA PRO A 186 -8.16 3.77 -6.44
C PRO A 186 -8.29 3.59 -7.96
N ASP A 187 -9.44 3.92 -8.55
CA ASP A 187 -9.66 3.82 -10.00
C ASP A 187 -8.90 4.95 -10.71
N GLU A 188 -8.94 6.17 -10.18
CA GLU A 188 -8.15 7.29 -10.71
C GLU A 188 -6.65 7.01 -10.63
N ILE A 189 -6.18 6.39 -9.54
CA ILE A 189 -4.78 5.94 -9.43
C ILE A 189 -4.44 4.91 -10.51
N ALA A 190 -5.31 3.93 -10.74
CA ALA A 190 -5.09 2.89 -11.75
C ALA A 190 -5.07 3.47 -13.17
N GLU A 191 -5.98 4.39 -13.49
CA GLU A 191 -6.03 5.09 -14.78
C GLU A 191 -4.78 5.94 -15.00
N ALA A 192 -4.33 6.66 -13.97
CA ALA A 192 -3.12 7.46 -14.04
C ALA A 192 -1.86 6.62 -14.21
N LEU A 193 -1.76 5.48 -13.53
CA LEU A 193 -0.66 4.52 -13.74
C LEU A 193 -0.68 3.97 -15.17
N HIS A 194 -1.87 3.66 -15.70
CA HIS A 194 -2.01 3.20 -17.07
C HIS A 194 -1.54 4.27 -18.06
N LEU A 195 -1.99 5.51 -17.89
CA LEU A 195 -1.53 6.64 -18.69
C LEU A 195 -0.02 6.82 -18.58
N ALA A 196 0.54 6.81 -17.37
CA ALA A 196 1.97 6.96 -17.12
C ALA A 196 2.83 5.90 -17.84
N LEU A 197 2.37 4.65 -17.83
CA LEU A 197 3.06 3.52 -18.47
C LEU A 197 2.93 3.52 -20.00
N THR A 198 1.89 4.16 -20.54
CA THR A 198 1.58 4.15 -21.99
C THR A 198 1.89 5.47 -22.69
N MET A 199 2.19 6.52 -21.93
CA MET A 199 2.49 7.86 -22.44
C MET A 199 3.62 7.81 -23.48
N GLY A 200 3.44 8.48 -24.61
CA GLY A 200 4.43 8.48 -25.69
C GLY A 200 5.73 9.17 -25.29
N ALA A 201 6.87 8.72 -25.83
CA ALA A 201 8.18 9.28 -25.47
C ALA A 201 8.25 10.82 -25.66
N ALA A 202 7.72 11.33 -26.76
CA ALA A 202 7.68 12.77 -27.02
C ALA A 202 6.87 13.55 -25.98
N GLU A 203 5.80 12.95 -25.44
CA GLU A 203 4.98 13.56 -24.40
C GLU A 203 5.69 13.52 -23.04
N ARG A 204 6.27 12.37 -22.67
CA ARG A 204 7.08 12.25 -21.45
C ARG A 204 8.23 13.23 -21.44
N ILE A 205 8.96 13.37 -22.56
CA ILE A 205 10.07 14.32 -22.70
C ILE A 205 9.58 15.75 -22.52
N ARG A 206 8.48 16.14 -23.17
CA ARG A 206 7.92 17.50 -23.02
C ARG A 206 7.46 17.80 -21.61
N GLY A 207 6.74 16.87 -20.97
CA GLY A 207 6.27 17.02 -19.59
C GLY A 207 7.43 17.09 -18.60
N TRP A 208 8.40 16.18 -18.75
CA TRP A 208 9.62 16.19 -17.94
C TRP A 208 10.41 17.49 -18.10
N GLN A 209 10.59 18.02 -19.32
CA GLN A 209 11.31 19.28 -19.55
C GLN A 209 10.70 20.45 -18.75
N ARG A 210 9.36 20.56 -18.73
CA ARG A 210 8.66 21.61 -17.97
C ARG A 210 8.80 21.41 -16.46
N MET A 211 8.55 20.20 -15.97
CA MET A 211 8.69 19.89 -14.54
C MET A 211 10.13 20.05 -14.05
N ASN A 212 11.11 19.61 -14.84
CA ASN A 212 12.53 19.73 -14.49
C ASN A 212 12.99 21.19 -14.47
N ALA A 213 12.49 22.02 -15.39
CA ALA A 213 12.73 23.47 -15.34
C ALA A 213 12.16 24.11 -14.06
N ALA A 214 10.96 23.70 -13.63
CA ALA A 214 10.37 24.15 -12.36
C ALA A 214 11.20 23.71 -11.15
N VAL A 215 11.66 22.45 -11.12
CA VAL A 215 12.51 21.92 -10.05
C VAL A 215 13.85 22.68 -9.96
N LEU A 216 14.51 22.94 -11.10
CA LEU A 216 15.80 23.63 -11.14
C LEU A 216 15.69 25.14 -10.94
N GLY A 217 14.54 25.75 -11.27
CA GLY A 217 14.31 27.19 -11.15
C GLY A 217 13.82 27.67 -9.78
N ASN A 218 13.50 26.76 -8.87
CA ASN A 218 13.01 27.07 -7.53
C ASN A 218 13.77 26.26 -6.47
N THR A 219 15.08 26.50 -6.37
CA THR A 219 15.95 25.75 -5.46
C THR A 219 15.75 26.18 -4.00
N ALA A 220 16.21 25.34 -3.05
CA ALA A 220 16.25 25.72 -1.64
C ALA A 220 17.04 27.02 -1.38
N ALA A 221 18.08 27.29 -2.18
CA ALA A 221 18.83 28.54 -2.10
C ALA A 221 18.01 29.74 -2.58
N ASP A 222 17.19 29.57 -3.62
CA ASP A 222 16.27 30.62 -4.10
C ASP A 222 15.17 30.89 -3.06
N TRP A 223 14.62 29.84 -2.46
CA TRP A 223 13.67 29.95 -1.36
C TRP A 223 14.27 30.68 -0.16
N ALA A 224 15.46 30.28 0.30
CA ALA A 224 16.13 30.92 1.45
C ALA A 224 16.42 32.41 1.20
N ARG A 225 16.89 32.75 -0.01
CA ARG A 225 17.11 34.15 -0.40
C ARG A 225 15.83 34.99 -0.35
N ARG A 226 14.70 34.45 -0.84
CA ARG A 226 13.39 35.12 -0.77
C ARG A 226 12.91 35.27 0.67
N PHE A 227 12.98 34.19 1.44
CA PHE A 227 12.51 34.16 2.82
C PHE A 227 13.28 35.17 3.71
N LEU A 228 14.61 35.21 3.60
CA LEU A 228 15.42 36.19 4.34
C LEU A 228 15.13 37.62 3.88
N GLY A 229 14.98 37.85 2.58
CA GLY A 229 14.61 39.17 2.07
C GLY A 229 13.23 39.65 2.52
N ASP A 230 12.29 38.75 2.79
CA ASP A 230 10.96 39.09 3.33
C ASP A 230 10.99 39.35 4.84
N LEU A 231 11.92 38.77 5.60
CA LEU A 231 12.11 39.06 7.04
C LEU A 231 12.82 40.39 7.30
N GLU A 232 13.57 40.89 6.32
CA GLU A 232 14.24 42.19 6.37
C GLU A 232 13.33 43.36 5.96
N ARG A 233 12.06 43.09 5.64
CA ARG A 233 11.02 44.09 5.32
C ARG A 233 10.17 44.45 6.54
#